data_AF-A0A4Y1Q7E4-F1
#
_entry.id   AF-A0A4Y1Q7E4-F1
#
_cell.length_a   1.000
_cell.length_b   1.000
_cell.length_c   1.000
_cell.angle_alpha   90.00
_cell.angle_beta   90.00
_cell.angle_gamma   90.00
#
_symmetry.space_group_name_H-M   'P 1'
#
loop_
_entity.id
_entity.type
_entity.pdbx_description
1 polymer ?
#
loop_
_entity_poly.entity_id
_entity_poly.type
_entity_poly.pdbx_seq_one_letter_code
_entity_poly.pdbx_strand_id
1 'polypeptide(L)' 'FGDYFKKESITFTFEVLTQVFQLSKERLYVTYYSGDPENNIPSDDEAKQTWLSLGMDPAHVIPSKFNFW' A
#
# COMPACT_ATOMS: atom_id res chain seq x y z
N PHE A 1 -9.91 9.10 -16.48
CA PHE A 1 -10.20 8.81 -15.05
C PHE A 1 -10.93 7.48 -15.02
N GLY A 2 -10.46 6.51 -14.24
CA GLY A 2 -11.01 5.15 -14.20
C GLY A 2 -10.24 4.09 -14.99
N ASP A 3 -9.07 4.44 -15.53
CA ASP A 3 -8.26 3.52 -16.36
C ASP A 3 -7.43 2.53 -15.53
N TYR A 4 -7.13 2.89 -14.27
CA TYR A 4 -6.41 2.07 -13.32
C TYR A 4 -6.82 2.40 -11.89
N PHE A 5 -6.48 1.54 -10.94
CA PHE A 5 -6.82 1.75 -9.53
C PHE A 5 -5.64 1.36 -8.63
N LYS A 6 -5.89 0.67 -7.51
CA LYS A 6 -4.89 0.42 -6.48
C LYS A 6 -3.70 -0.37 -6.97
N LYS A 7 -3.92 -1.49 -7.66
CA LYS A 7 -2.85 -2.39 -8.07
C LYS A 7 -1.80 -1.68 -8.92
N GLU A 8 -2.24 -1.00 -9.97
CA GLU A 8 -1.35 -0.28 -10.88
C GLU A 8 -0.75 0.95 -10.18
N SER A 9 -1.54 1.73 -9.43
CA SER A 9 -1.04 2.91 -8.72
C SER A 9 0.10 2.58 -7.74
N ILE A 10 -0.09 1.51 -6.96
CA ILE A 10 0.91 1.02 -6.01
C ILE A 10 2.15 0.52 -6.75
N THR A 11 1.97 -0.23 -7.84
CA THR A 11 3.09 -0.75 -8.66
C THR A 11 3.93 0.38 -9.23
N PHE A 12 3.29 1.39 -9.84
CA PHE A 12 3.99 2.55 -10.39
C PHE A 12 4.70 3.36 -9.30
N THR A 13 4.05 3.54 -8.14
CA THR A 13 4.68 4.24 -7.00
C THR A 13 5.94 3.51 -6.53
N PHE A 14 5.86 2.19 -6.39
CA PHE A 14 7.00 1.37 -5.98
C PHE A 14 8.14 1.43 -7.00
N GLU A 15 7.83 1.33 -8.30
CA GLU A 15 8.80 1.46 -9.39
C GLU A 15 9.51 2.82 -9.34
N VAL A 16 8.76 3.92 -9.25
CA VAL A 16 9.34 5.26 -9.19
C VAL A 16 10.26 5.42 -7.98
N LEU A 17 9.84 4.98 -6.80
CA LEU A 17 10.66 5.13 -5.58
C LEU A 17 11.93 4.28 -5.61
N THR A 18 11.82 3.02 -6.03
CA THR A 18 12.93 2.05 -5.92
C THR A 18 13.81 1.97 -7.17
N GLN A 19 13.24 2.12 -8.37
CA GLN A 19 13.97 1.96 -9.63
C GLN A 19 14.37 3.30 -10.26
N VAL A 20 13.54 4.33 -10.15
CA VAL A 20 13.90 5.66 -10.70
C VAL A 20 14.72 6.45 -9.68
N PHE A 21 14.20 6.60 -8.47
CA PHE A 21 14.89 7.34 -7.40
C PHE A 21 15.90 6.52 -6.61
N GLN A 22 16.00 5.20 -6.88
CA GLN A 22 17.01 4.32 -6.26
C GLN A 22 16.95 4.35 -4.72
N LEU A 23 15.75 4.56 -4.15
CA LEU A 23 15.55 4.44 -2.71
C LEU A 23 15.60 2.96 -2.33
N SER A 24 16.38 2.66 -1.29
CA SER A 24 16.40 1.33 -0.68
C SER A 24 15.01 1.01 -0.14
N LYS A 25 14.44 -0.12 -0.58
CA LYS A 25 13.10 -0.59 -0.19
C LYS A 25 13.02 -0.86 1.31
N GLU A 26 14.14 -1.18 1.95
CA GLU A 26 14.28 -1.39 3.40
C GLU A 26 14.04 -0.11 4.20
N ARG A 27 14.04 1.06 3.54
CA ARG A 27 13.72 2.35 4.15
C ARG A 27 12.27 2.78 3.93
N LEU A 28 11.52 2.04 3.11
CA LEU A 28 10.15 2.37 2.77
C LEU A 28 9.19 1.71 3.77
N TYR A 29 8.25 2.50 4.24
CA TYR A 29 7.14 2.08 5.09
C TYR A 29 5.86 2.59 4.45
N VAL A 30 4.83 1.76 4.44
CA VAL A 30 3.53 2.09 3.85
C VAL A 30 2.42 1.73 4.82
N THR A 31 1.33 2.49 4.75
CA THR A 31 0.12 2.22 5.50
C THR A 31 -1.01 1.76 4.57
N TYR A 32 -1.86 0.86 5.06
CA TYR A 32 -3.13 0.52 4.41
C TYR A 32 -4.26 0.69 5.42
N TYR A 33 -5.48 0.87 4.91
CA TYR A 33 -6.64 1.06 5.77
C TYR A 33 -6.98 -0.25 6.50
N SER A 34 -7.03 -0.20 7.82
CA SER A 34 -7.29 -1.37 8.66
C SER A 34 -8.76 -1.79 8.70
N GLY A 35 -9.66 -1.00 8.10
CA GLY A 35 -11.10 -1.15 8.28
C GLY A 35 -11.62 -0.44 9.51
N ASP A 36 -12.93 -0.31 9.55
CA ASP A 36 -13.72 0.19 10.67
C ASP A 36 -14.95 -0.72 10.89
N PRO A 37 -14.80 -1.72 11.78
CA PRO A 37 -15.89 -2.65 12.09
C PRO A 37 -17.13 -1.98 12.69
N GLU A 38 -16.99 -0.84 13.38
CA GLU A 38 -18.13 -0.13 13.99
C GLU A 38 -19.05 0.44 12.91
N ASN A 39 -18.47 0.81 11.77
CA ASN A 39 -19.18 1.32 10.60
C ASN A 39 -19.34 0.30 9.46
N ASN A 40 -19.06 -0.98 9.72
CA ASN A 40 -19.08 -2.07 8.72
C ASN A 40 -18.20 -1.82 7.49
N ILE A 41 -17.08 -1.11 7.65
CA ILE A 41 -16.12 -0.87 6.56
C ILE A 41 -14.99 -1.89 6.68
N PRO A 42 -14.76 -2.76 5.68
CA PRO A 42 -13.71 -3.77 5.75
C PRO A 42 -12.30 -3.15 5.60
N SER A 43 -11.30 -3.94 5.98
CA SER A 43 -9.88 -3.66 5.71
C SER A 43 -9.60 -3.56 4.21
N ASP A 44 -8.64 -2.71 3.83
CA ASP A 44 -8.14 -2.63 2.46
C ASP A 44 -7.08 -3.71 2.20
N ASP A 45 -7.55 -4.96 2.14
CA ASP A 45 -6.69 -6.11 1.91
C ASP A 45 -6.07 -6.12 0.52
N GLU A 46 -6.73 -5.49 -0.47
CA GLU A 46 -6.18 -5.35 -1.83
C GLU A 46 -4.89 -4.53 -1.82
N ALA A 47 -4.88 -3.37 -1.14
CA ALA A 47 -3.69 -2.54 -1.01
C ALA A 47 -2.57 -3.28 -0.27
N LYS A 48 -2.91 -3.93 0.86
CA LYS A 48 -1.96 -4.73 1.64
C LYS A 48 -1.28 -5.80 0.78
N GLN A 49 -2.05 -6.62 0.08
CA GLN A 49 -1.51 -7.72 -0.72
C GLN A 49 -0.69 -7.22 -1.90
N THR A 50 -1.08 -6.09 -2.50
CA THR A 50 -0.30 -5.49 -3.59
C THR A 50 1.10 -5.10 -3.12
N TRP A 51 1.22 -4.37 -1.99
CA TRP A 51 2.53 -4.01 -1.44
C TRP A 51 3.40 -5.22 -1.11
N LEU A 52 2.81 -6.25 -0.49
CA LEU A 52 3.53 -7.50 -0.17
C LEU A 52 4.00 -8.23 -1.44
N SER A 53 3.18 -8.25 -2.49
CA SER A 53 3.54 -8.90 -3.76
C SER A 53 4.72 -8.24 -4.49
N LEU A 54 5.00 -6.97 -4.19
CA LEU A 54 6.14 -6.21 -4.70
C LEU A 54 7.44 -6.46 -3.90
N GLY A 55 7.39 -7.33 -2.89
CA GLY A 55 8.55 -7.72 -2.09
C GLY A 55 8.92 -6.73 -0.98
N MET A 56 7.95 -5.94 -0.51
CA MET A 56 8.09 -5.19 0.73
C MET A 56 8.15 -6.13 1.95
N ASP A 57 8.90 -5.73 2.97
CA ASP A 57 8.90 -6.44 4.25
C ASP A 57 7.51 -6.35 4.89
N PRO A 58 6.89 -7.48 5.31
CA PRO A 58 5.62 -7.47 6.03
C PRO A 58 5.59 -6.56 7.26
N ALA A 59 6.72 -6.38 7.94
CA ALA A 59 6.83 -5.47 9.08
C ALA A 59 6.70 -3.99 8.70
N HIS A 60 6.90 -3.63 7.43
CA HIS A 60 6.82 -2.27 6.91
C HIS A 60 5.47 -1.95 6.23
N VAL A 61 4.55 -2.92 6.16
CA VAL A 61 3.19 -2.76 5.62
C VAL A 61 2.20 -2.69 6.78
N ILE A 62 1.91 -1.47 7.24
CA ILE A 62 1.31 -1.22 8.56
C ILE A 62 -0.19 -0.92 8.44
N PRO A 63 -1.08 -1.63 9.16
CA PRO A 63 -2.49 -1.29 9.21
C PRO A 63 -2.72 0.04 9.97
N SER A 64 -3.58 0.91 9.45
CA SER A 64 -3.95 2.17 10.11
C SER A 64 -5.45 2.50 9.94
N LYS A 65 -6.10 2.87 11.06
CA LYS A 65 -7.49 3.36 11.08
C LYS A 65 -7.64 4.76 10.48
N PHE A 66 -6.56 5.54 10.42
CA PHE A 66 -6.55 6.92 9.90
C PHE A 66 -6.25 7.00 8.41
N ASN A 67 -6.26 5.87 7.71
CA ASN A 67 -5.88 5.76 6.29
C ASN A 67 -7.12 5.76 5.37
N PHE A 68 -8.13 6.55 5.72
CA PHE A 68 -9.34 6.81 4.94
C PHE A 68 -9.40 8.31 4.66
N TRP A 69 -9.34 8.70 3.38
CA TRP A 69 -9.29 10.10 2.92
C TRP A 69 -10.59 10.47 2.20
#